data_AF-A0A2J7RAM9-F1
#
_entry.id   AF-A0A2J7RAM9-F1
#
_cell.length_a   1.000
_cell.length_b   1.000
_cell.length_c   1.000
_cell.angle_alpha   90.00
_cell.angle_beta   90.00
_cell.angle_gamma   90.00
#
_symmetry.space_group_name_H-M   'P 1'
#
loop_
_entity.id
_entity.type
_entity.pdbx_description
1 polymer ?
#
loop_
_entity_poly.entity_id
_entity_poly.type
_entity_poly.pdbx_seq_one_letter_code
_entity_poly.pdbx_strand_id
1 'polypeptide(L)'
;MEDNEDNEEENTDDGEGEEEEIIEPPTKEEVEEALKEQKLNKAPGGDNIPAELLKAGEQEGIIALHRIINKEWEEEKIPEDWGNSIICPIFTKGDKLTCSNYRGI
;
A
#
# COMPACT_ATOMS: atom_id res chain seq x y z
N MET A 1 -53.78 41.92 -2.47
CA MET A 1 -54.01 41.37 -1.14
C MET A 1 -54.09 39.87 -1.29
N GLU A 2 -52.93 39.24 -1.27
CA GLU A 2 -52.69 38.15 -0.33
C GLU A 2 -51.17 38.08 -0.22
N ASP A 3 -50.74 38.55 0.94
CA ASP A 3 -49.37 38.57 1.42
C ASP A 3 -48.91 37.12 1.59
N ASN A 4 -47.68 36.84 1.19
CA ASN A 4 -46.95 35.70 1.73
C ASN A 4 -45.48 36.12 1.86
N GLU A 5 -45.22 36.78 2.99
CA GLU A 5 -43.96 36.63 3.72
C GLU A 5 -43.77 35.15 4.11
N ASP A 6 -42.54 34.82 4.53
CA ASP A 6 -42.00 33.52 4.96
C ASP A 6 -41.13 32.89 3.86
N ASN A 7 -39.86 32.55 4.09
CA ASN A 7 -38.99 32.64 5.26
C ASN A 7 -37.58 32.35 4.73
N GLU A 8 -36.58 33.02 5.28
CA GLU A 8 -35.17 32.74 5.03
C GLU A 8 -34.83 31.32 5.51
N GLU A 9 -34.28 30.48 4.63
CA GLU A 9 -33.39 29.40 5.03
C GLU A 9 -32.07 29.61 4.31
N GLU A 10 -31.22 30.46 4.89
CA GLU A 10 -29.77 30.34 4.71
C GLU A 10 -29.37 28.95 5.21
N ASN A 11 -29.28 27.98 4.30
CA ASN A 11 -28.48 26.79 4.54
C ASN A 11 -27.03 27.23 4.46
N THR A 12 -26.49 27.65 5.61
CA THR A 12 -25.05 27.55 5.86
C THR A 12 -24.73 26.07 5.91
N ASP A 13 -24.43 25.52 4.74
CA ASP A 13 -23.68 24.27 4.59
C ASP A 13 -22.28 24.58 5.14
N ASP A 14 -22.15 24.51 6.47
CA ASP A 14 -20.88 24.33 7.17
C ASP A 14 -20.39 22.92 6.86
N GLY A 15 -20.10 22.68 5.58
CA GLY A 15 -19.21 21.62 5.15
C GLY A 15 -17.84 22.01 5.64
N GLU A 16 -17.47 21.51 6.83
CA GLU A 16 -16.07 21.38 7.23
C GLU A 16 -15.37 20.65 6.08
N GLY A 17 -14.75 21.43 5.19
CA GLY A 17 -13.92 20.89 4.13
C GLY A 17 -12.84 20.08 4.80
N GLU A 18 -12.90 18.75 4.62
CA GLU A 18 -11.75 17.90 4.87
C GLU A 18 -10.63 18.48 4.00
N GLU A 19 -9.70 19.21 4.61
CA GLU A 19 -8.49 19.67 3.94
C GLU A 19 -7.78 18.39 3.51
N GLU A 20 -7.91 18.03 2.23
CA GLU A 20 -7.16 16.93 1.64
C GLU A 20 -5.68 17.25 1.83
N GLU A 21 -5.04 16.54 2.76
CA GLU A 21 -3.62 16.66 3.01
C GLU A 21 -2.90 16.22 1.73
N ILE A 22 -2.31 17.18 1.00
CA ILE A 22 -1.62 16.90 -0.25
C ILE A 22 -0.32 16.16 0.10
N ILE A 23 -0.32 14.84 -0.11
CA ILE A 23 0.86 14.00 0.12
C ILE A 23 1.75 14.05 -1.13
N GLU A 24 3.03 14.40 -0.95
CA GLU A 24 4.01 14.42 -2.03
C GLU A 24 4.37 12.99 -2.50
N PRO A 25 4.74 12.80 -3.79
CA PRO A 25 5.17 11.51 -4.29
C PRO A 25 6.46 11.04 -3.61
N PRO A 26 6.63 9.72 -3.42
CA PRO A 26 7.83 9.15 -2.81
C PRO A 26 9.15 9.62 -3.46
N THR A 27 10.11 9.93 -2.61
CA THR A 27 11.49 10.30 -2.96
C THR A 27 12.36 9.08 -3.18
N LYS A 28 13.55 9.27 -3.77
CA LYS A 28 14.50 8.16 -3.96
C LYS A 28 15.09 7.70 -2.63
N GLU A 29 15.29 8.64 -1.71
CA GLU A 29 15.81 8.43 -0.39
C GLU A 29 14.88 7.54 0.44
N GLU A 30 13.56 7.77 0.36
CA GLU A 30 12.56 6.91 1.00
C GLU A 30 12.57 5.49 0.43
N VAL A 31 12.70 5.34 -0.90
CA VAL A 31 12.82 4.02 -1.55
C VAL A 31 14.09 3.31 -1.10
N GLU A 32 15.21 4.03 -1.00
CA GLU A 32 16.47 3.49 -0.52
C GLU A 32 16.38 3.05 0.95
N GLU A 33 15.76 3.86 1.81
CA GLU A 33 15.56 3.52 3.22
C GLU A 33 14.65 2.30 3.39
N ALA A 34 13.50 2.29 2.71
CA ALA A 34 12.58 1.15 2.71
C ALA A 34 13.27 -0.14 2.24
N LEU A 35 14.12 -0.05 1.22
CA LEU A 35 14.90 -1.18 0.72
C LEU A 35 15.95 -1.64 1.74
N LYS A 36 16.59 -0.72 2.48
CA LYS A 36 17.52 -1.07 3.58
C LYS A 36 16.79 -1.79 4.72
N GLU A 37 15.57 -1.38 5.06
CA GLU A 37 14.76 -2.00 6.12
C GLU A 37 14.25 -3.40 5.78
N GLN A 38 14.17 -3.77 4.49
CA GLN A 38 13.72 -5.10 4.10
C GLN A 38 14.56 -6.21 4.75
N LYS A 39 13.88 -7.21 5.31
CA LYS A 39 14.53 -8.35 5.96
C LYS A 39 15.06 -9.32 4.91
N LEU A 40 16.31 -9.75 5.08
CA LEU A 40 16.90 -10.81 4.28
C LEU A 40 16.37 -12.19 4.71
N ASN A 41 16.55 -13.17 3.83
CA ASN A 41 16.17 -14.58 3.94
C ASN A 41 14.67 -14.77 4.21
N LYS A 42 13.86 -13.89 3.61
CA LYS A 42 12.40 -14.02 3.58
C LYS A 42 11.98 -14.70 2.28
N ALA A 43 10.83 -15.38 2.34
CA ALA A 43 10.24 -15.93 1.14
C ALA A 43 9.91 -14.76 0.19
N PRO A 44 10.24 -14.86 -1.11
CA PRO A 44 9.84 -13.85 -2.07
C PRO A 44 8.32 -13.86 -2.25
N GLY A 45 7.80 -12.77 -2.82
CA GLY A 45 6.40 -12.69 -3.21
C GLY A 45 6.08 -13.60 -4.41
N GLY A 46 4.89 -13.43 -4.99
CA GLY A 46 4.48 -14.17 -6.19
C GLY A 46 5.37 -13.92 -7.41
N ASP A 47 6.10 -12.81 -7.41
CA ASP A 47 7.09 -12.42 -8.42
C ASP A 47 8.39 -13.23 -8.37
N ASN A 48 8.62 -14.00 -7.29
CA ASN A 48 9.86 -14.72 -7.01
C ASN A 48 11.10 -13.81 -6.91
N ILE A 49 10.93 -12.53 -6.59
CA ILE A 49 12.04 -11.58 -6.42
C ILE A 49 12.36 -11.46 -4.93
N PRO A 50 13.51 -11.96 -4.46
CA PRO A 50 13.89 -11.85 -3.05
C PRO A 50 14.45 -10.46 -2.75
N ALA A 51 14.36 -10.03 -1.48
CA ALA A 51 14.87 -8.74 -1.03
C ALA A 51 16.39 -8.57 -1.28
N GLU A 52 17.14 -9.68 -1.24
CA GLU A 52 18.56 -9.75 -1.60
C GLU A 52 18.82 -9.25 -3.01
N LEU A 53 17.96 -9.63 -3.96
CA LEU A 53 18.12 -9.26 -5.36
C LEU A 53 17.83 -7.77 -5.56
N LEU A 54 16.80 -7.27 -4.87
CA LEU A 54 16.48 -5.84 -4.89
C LEU A 54 17.65 -5.01 -4.32
N LYS A 55 18.22 -5.43 -3.18
CA LYS A 55 19.38 -4.76 -2.58
C LYS A 55 20.65 -4.86 -3.43
N ALA A 56 20.84 -5.97 -4.15
CA ALA A 56 21.97 -6.14 -5.06
C ALA A 56 21.90 -5.24 -6.31
N GLY A 57 20.72 -4.67 -6.60
CA GLY A 57 20.54 -3.73 -7.71
C GLY A 57 21.16 -2.35 -7.48
N GLU A 58 21.63 -2.05 -6.26
CA GLU A 58 22.28 -0.78 -5.90
C GLU A 58 21.53 0.45 -6.47
N GLN A 59 22.23 1.38 -7.11
CA GLN A 59 21.64 2.65 -7.58
C GLN A 59 20.66 2.44 -8.73
N GLU A 60 20.98 1.56 -9.68
CA GLU A 60 20.14 1.26 -10.83
C GLU A 60 18.81 0.63 -10.39
N GLY A 61 18.86 -0.25 -9.38
CA GLY A 61 17.69 -0.85 -8.76
C GLY A 61 16.81 0.20 -8.07
N ILE A 62 17.40 1.11 -7.30
CA ILE A 62 16.68 2.20 -6.64
C ILE A 62 16.00 3.10 -7.68
N ILE A 63 16.71 3.47 -8.76
CA ILE A 63 16.14 4.29 -9.84
C ILE A 63 14.96 3.59 -10.52
N ALA A 64 15.09 2.29 -10.78
CA ALA A 64 14.02 1.51 -11.41
C ALA A 64 12.78 1.41 -10.50
N LEU A 65 12.98 1.10 -9.22
CA LEU A 65 11.91 1.00 -8.22
C LEU A 65 11.21 2.35 -8.01
N HIS A 66 11.98 3.43 -7.85
CA HIS A 66 11.46 4.79 -7.71
C HIS A 66 10.57 5.18 -8.91
N ARG A 67 11.01 4.86 -10.13
CA ARG A 67 10.21 5.14 -11.34
C ARG A 67 8.89 4.38 -11.36
N ILE A 68 8.88 3.11 -10.93
CA ILE A 68 7.66 2.30 -10.89
C ILE A 68 6.71 2.84 -9.81
N ILE A 69 7.21 3.07 -8.59
CA ILE A 69 6.42 3.58 -7.48
C ILE A 69 5.78 4.93 -7.83
N ASN A 70 6.55 5.87 -8.36
CA ASN A 70 6.02 7.18 -8.73
C ASN A 70 5.04 7.13 -9.90
N LYS A 71 5.25 6.23 -10.86
CA LYS A 71 4.29 6.04 -11.94
C LYS A 71 2.93 5.57 -11.40
N GLU A 72 2.92 4.59 -10.51
CA GLU A 72 1.68 4.08 -9.93
C GLU A 72 1.04 5.10 -8.96
N TRP A 73 1.86 5.90 -8.27
CA TRP A 73 1.42 7.04 -7.47
C TRP A 73 0.70 8.10 -8.32
N GLU A 74 1.33 8.55 -9.42
CA GLU A 74 0.76 9.56 -10.33
C GLU A 74 -0.49 9.07 -11.07
N GLU A 75 -0.56 7.78 -11.38
CA GLU A 75 -1.74 7.18 -12.02
C GLU A 75 -2.89 6.92 -11.04
N GLU A 76 -2.67 7.06 -9.73
CA GLU A 76 -3.59 6.70 -8.65
C GLU A 76 -4.14 5.27 -8.79
N LYS A 77 -3.27 4.36 -9.23
CA LYS A 77 -3.62 2.95 -9.45
C LYS A 77 -2.73 2.05 -8.62
N ILE A 78 -3.34 1.07 -7.98
CA ILE A 78 -2.63 -0.02 -7.36
C ILE A 78 -2.53 -1.16 -8.38
N PRO A 79 -1.32 -1.65 -8.69
CA PRO A 79 -1.16 -2.82 -9.55
C PRO A 79 -1.91 -4.01 -8.97
N GLU A 80 -2.64 -4.75 -9.82
CA GLU A 80 -3.38 -5.95 -9.40
C GLU A 80 -2.46 -6.97 -8.71
N ASP A 81 -1.20 -7.06 -9.15
CA ASP A 81 -0.20 -7.96 -8.59
C ASP A 81 0.17 -7.64 -7.13
N TRP A 82 0.00 -6.38 -6.67
CA TRP A 82 0.30 -6.01 -5.28
C TRP A 82 -0.73 -6.57 -4.30
N GLY A 83 -1.94 -6.88 -4.76
CA GLY A 83 -2.97 -7.53 -3.95
C GLY A 83 -2.79 -9.06 -3.82
N ASN A 84 -1.91 -9.65 -4.63
CA ASN A 84 -1.73 -11.09 -4.68
C ASN A 84 -0.71 -11.56 -3.63
N SER A 85 -1.12 -12.46 -2.73
CA SER A 85 -0.21 -13.10 -1.76
C SER A 85 -0.34 -14.62 -1.81
N ILE A 86 0.80 -15.32 -1.67
CA ILE A 86 0.86 -16.78 -1.61
C ILE A 86 0.89 -17.19 -0.15
N ILE A 87 -0.20 -17.79 0.34
CA ILE A 87 -0.24 -18.34 1.71
C ILE A 87 0.23 -19.79 1.67
N CYS A 88 1.38 -20.06 2.30
CA CYS A 88 1.86 -21.43 2.49
C CYS A 88 1.52 -21.94 3.90
N PRO A 89 0.62 -22.93 4.06
CA PRO A 89 0.29 -23.48 5.37
C PRO A 89 1.44 -24.34 5.90
N ILE A 90 1.99 -23.95 7.05
CA ILE A 90 3.04 -24.68 7.78
C ILE A 90 2.43 -25.37 8.99
N PHE A 91 2.53 -26.70 9.03
CA PHE A 91 2.17 -27.47 10.21
C PHE A 91 3.09 -27.12 11.38
N THR A 92 2.50 -26.82 12.53
CA THR A 92 3.24 -26.48 13.76
C THR A 92 3.41 -27.69 14.67
N LYS A 93 2.39 -28.05 15.47
CA LYS A 93 2.37 -29.18 16.41
C LYS A 93 0.94 -29.70 16.60
N GLY A 94 0.79 -30.92 17.12
CA GLY A 94 -0.50 -31.53 17.42
C GLY A 94 -0.97 -32.50 16.33
N ASP A 95 -2.28 -32.58 16.10
CA ASP A 95 -2.86 -33.41 15.05
C ASP A 95 -2.80 -32.68 13.70
N LYS A 96 -2.38 -33.39 12.64
CA LYS A 96 -2.35 -32.89 11.26
C LYS A 96 -3.75 -32.73 10.65
N LEU A 97 -4.76 -33.36 11.23
CA LEU A 97 -6.15 -33.22 10.76
C LEU A 97 -6.85 -31.97 11.31
N THR A 98 -6.26 -31.30 12.29
CA THR A 98 -6.82 -30.08 12.88
C THR A 98 -6.27 -28.84 12.19
N CYS A 99 -7.14 -28.09 11.48
CA CYS A 99 -6.74 -26.90 10.71
C CYS A 99 -6.03 -25.82 11.54
N SER A 100 -6.40 -25.64 12.82
CA SER A 100 -5.77 -24.65 13.71
C SER A 100 -4.29 -24.93 14.03
N ASN A 101 -3.80 -26.13 13.73
CA ASN A 101 -2.39 -26.50 13.92
C ASN A 101 -1.51 -26.07 12.74
N TYR A 102 -2.07 -25.39 11.74
CA TYR A 102 -1.34 -24.80 10.62
C TYR A 102 -1.31 -23.27 10.78
N ARG A 103 -0.15 -22.68 10.48
CA ARG A 103 -0.01 -21.23 10.34
C ARG A 103 0.33 -20.88 8.89
N GLY A 104 -0.23 -19.80 8.38
CA GLY A 104 0.26 -19.20 7.14
C GLY A 104 1.65 -18.60 7.35
N ILE A 105 2.43 -18.54 6.26
CA ILE A 105 3.52 -17.58 6.09
C ILE A 105 3.17 -16.62 4.97
#